data_AF-A0A352EF89-F1
#
_entry.id   AF-A0A352EF89-F1
#
_cell.length_a   1.000
_cell.length_b   1.000
_cell.length_c   1.000
_cell.angle_alpha   90.00
_cell.angle_beta   90.00
_cell.angle_gamma   90.00
#
_symmetry.space_group_name_H-M   'P 1'
#
loop_
_entity.id
_entity.type
_entity.pdbx_description
1 polymer ?
#
loop_
_entity_poly.entity_id
_entity_poly.type
_entity_poly.pdbx_seq_one_letter_code
_entity_poly.pdbx_strand_id
1 'polypeptide(L)'
;MNKHYPYDPRSLHLIYTVLLMIQLMMTLVVVFYAKEDAVIECSMSEISNYAIPSFVFGLAAVAKGLWNKGLVKIEMTEDLETKFEILTKIHIWQWLLVQLGTLILLIFTLTESNFYYFMFGLVNIIYFLTLRPKIFSLTGET
;
A
#
# COMPACT_ATOMS: atom_id res chain seq x y z
N MET A 1 -23.84 -7.16 24.92
CA MET A 1 -23.93 -7.52 23.49
C MET A 1 -23.16 -6.49 22.69
N ASN A 2 -22.01 -6.86 22.14
CA ASN A 2 -21.28 -5.98 21.22
C ASN A 2 -22.04 -6.03 19.88
N LYS A 3 -22.70 -4.92 19.49
CA LYS A 3 -23.40 -4.86 18.20
C LYS A 3 -22.34 -4.95 17.10
N HIS A 4 -22.26 -6.09 16.42
CA HIS A 4 -21.48 -6.20 15.19
C HIS A 4 -22.23 -5.41 14.11
N TYR A 5 -21.58 -4.37 13.61
CA TYR A 5 -22.14 -3.59 12.51
C TYR A 5 -21.89 -4.38 11.22
N PRO A 6 -22.92 -4.56 10.37
CA PRO A 6 -22.76 -5.27 9.11
C PRO A 6 -21.70 -4.58 8.25
N TYR A 7 -20.94 -5.39 7.52
CA TYR A 7 -19.88 -4.93 6.61
C TYR A 7 -20.37 -3.83 5.66
N ASP A 8 -19.77 -2.64 5.74
CA ASP A 8 -20.04 -1.53 4.82
C ASP A 8 -18.86 -1.33 3.84
N PRO A 9 -18.99 -1.71 2.56
CA PRO A 9 -17.94 -1.56 1.56
C PRO A 9 -17.54 -0.10 1.30
N ARG A 10 -18.38 0.88 1.68
CA ARG A 10 -18.05 2.31 1.56
C ARG A 10 -16.92 2.71 2.50
N SER A 11 -16.82 2.06 3.66
CA SER A 11 -15.76 2.32 4.64
C SER A 11 -14.37 1.96 4.09
N LEU A 12 -14.24 0.84 3.37
CA LEU A 12 -13.00 0.43 2.71
C LEU A 12 -12.59 1.41 1.60
N HIS A 13 -13.54 1.84 0.77
CA HIS A 13 -13.27 2.86 -0.24
C HIS A 13 -12.81 4.18 0.38
N LEU A 14 -13.42 4.60 1.49
CA LEU A 14 -13.01 5.80 2.22
C LEU A 14 -11.57 5.67 2.73
N ILE A 15 -11.24 4.58 3.43
CA ILE A 15 -9.89 4.33 3.96
C ILE A 15 -8.86 4.33 2.81
N TYR A 16 -9.14 3.58 1.74
CA TYR A 16 -8.28 3.55 0.56
C TYR A 16 -8.04 4.94 -0.02
N THR A 17 -9.10 5.74 -0.16
CA THR A 17 -9.03 7.10 -0.73
C THR A 17 -8.22 8.01 0.16
N VAL A 18 -8.42 7.97 1.49
CA VAL A 18 -7.64 8.78 2.44
C VAL A 18 -6.16 8.41 2.38
N LEU A 19 -5.83 7.12 2.37
CA LEU A 19 -4.44 6.66 2.25
C LEU A 19 -3.79 7.14 0.93
N LEU A 20 -4.53 7.05 -0.19
CA LEU A 20 -4.11 7.57 -1.47
C LEU A 20 -3.86 9.09 -1.42
N MET A 21 -4.76 9.86 -0.83
CA MET A 21 -4.60 11.31 -0.69
C MET A 21 -3.37 11.67 0.15
N ILE A 22 -3.09 10.91 1.21
CA ILE A 22 -1.90 11.13 2.05
C ILE A 22 -0.62 10.94 1.22
N GLN A 23 -0.49 9.85 0.46
CA GLN A 23 0.73 9.62 -0.34
C GLN A 23 0.88 10.65 -1.47
N LEU A 24 -0.21 11.08 -2.10
CA LEU A 24 -0.16 12.14 -3.11
C LEU A 24 0.23 13.49 -2.51
N MET A 25 -0.30 13.84 -1.34
CA MET A 25 0.09 15.06 -0.63
C MET A 25 1.57 15.03 -0.25
N MET A 26 2.07 13.91 0.28
CA MET A 26 3.50 13.74 0.57
C MET A 26 4.36 13.85 -0.69
N THR A 27 3.90 13.29 -1.82
CA THR A 27 4.59 13.41 -3.11
C THR A 27 4.74 14.89 -3.52
N LEU A 28 3.68 15.69 -3.36
CA LEU A 28 3.74 17.13 -3.63
C LEU A 28 4.71 17.85 -2.69
N VAL A 29 4.74 17.49 -1.40
CA VAL A 29 5.71 18.04 -0.44
C VAL A 29 7.14 17.74 -0.89
N VAL A 30 7.43 16.50 -1.29
CA VAL A 30 8.77 16.12 -1.77
C VAL A 30 9.16 16.93 -3.01
N VAL A 31 8.27 17.02 -4.00
CA VAL A 31 8.53 17.78 -5.22
C VAL A 31 8.75 19.26 -4.91
N PHE A 32 7.97 19.85 -3.99
CA PHE A 32 8.11 21.27 -3.65
C PHE A 32 9.44 21.58 -2.95
N TYR A 33 9.86 20.74 -2.00
CA TYR A 33 11.06 20.98 -1.19
C TYR A 33 12.35 20.54 -1.87
N ALA A 34 12.35 19.42 -2.60
CA ALA A 34 13.57 18.84 -3.14
C ALA A 34 13.88 19.29 -4.58
N LYS A 35 13.03 20.09 -5.24
CA LYS A 35 13.21 20.47 -6.66
C LYS A 35 14.53 21.19 -6.94
N GLU A 36 15.07 21.95 -6.00
CA GLU A 36 16.25 22.81 -6.23
C GLU A 36 17.55 22.01 -6.12
N ASP A 37 17.55 20.96 -5.29
CA ASP A 37 18.67 20.06 -5.03
C ASP A 37 18.51 18.69 -5.70
N ALA A 38 17.61 18.60 -6.69
CA ALA A 38 17.20 17.33 -7.29
C ALA A 38 18.35 16.67 -8.07
N VAL A 39 19.02 15.70 -7.44
CA VAL A 39 19.99 14.82 -8.10
C VAL A 39 19.34 13.45 -8.31
N ILE A 40 19.61 12.83 -9.45
CA ILE A 40 19.28 11.42 -9.69
C ILE A 40 20.60 10.68 -9.81
N GLU A 41 20.99 9.98 -8.75
CA GLU A 41 22.23 9.21 -8.72
C GLU A 41 21.97 7.80 -8.19
N CYS A 42 22.63 6.82 -8.79
CA CYS A 42 22.67 5.46 -8.28
C CYS A 42 24.13 5.01 -8.32
N SER A 43 24.76 5.06 -7.15
CA SER A 43 26.14 4.60 -6.97
C SER A 43 26.16 3.17 -6.42
N MET A 44 27.06 2.34 -6.97
CA MET A 44 27.33 0.98 -6.49
C MET A 44 28.01 0.97 -5.11
N SER A 45 28.67 2.07 -4.71
CA SER A 45 29.31 2.17 -3.39
C SER A 45 28.32 2.45 -2.27
N GLU A 46 27.14 2.97 -2.59
CA GLU A 46 26.11 3.32 -1.63
C GLU A 46 25.11 2.18 -1.48
N ILE A 47 25.21 1.48 -0.35
CA ILE A 47 24.36 0.32 -0.08
C ILE A 47 22.88 0.72 0.00
N SER A 48 22.56 1.95 0.44
CA SER A 48 21.18 2.47 0.54
C SER A 48 20.43 2.43 -0.79
N ASN A 49 21.13 2.70 -1.91
CA ASN A 49 20.56 2.66 -3.27
C ASN A 49 19.98 1.29 -3.65
N TYR A 50 20.39 0.22 -2.97
CA TYR A 50 19.86 -1.14 -3.17
C TYR A 50 19.01 -1.60 -1.99
N ALA A 51 19.47 -1.34 -0.77
CA ALA A 51 18.82 -1.82 0.44
C ALA A 51 17.42 -1.22 0.61
N ILE A 52 17.24 0.09 0.37
CA ILE A 52 15.96 0.76 0.57
C ILE A 52 14.90 0.29 -0.43
N PRO A 53 15.16 0.32 -1.77
CA PRO A 53 14.19 -0.24 -2.71
C PRO A 53 13.90 -1.72 -2.43
N SER A 54 14.93 -2.53 -2.14
CA SER A 54 14.75 -3.97 -1.86
C SER A 54 13.90 -4.22 -0.63
N PHE A 55 14.08 -3.44 0.44
CA PHE A 55 13.24 -3.52 1.63
C PHE A 55 11.78 -3.21 1.31
N VAL A 56 11.53 -2.16 0.51
CA VAL A 56 10.17 -1.78 0.10
C VAL A 56 9.52 -2.85 -0.78
N PHE A 57 10.27 -3.44 -1.72
CA PHE A 57 9.80 -4.61 -2.47
C PHE A 57 9.51 -5.81 -1.54
N GLY A 58 10.31 -5.99 -0.49
CA GLY A 58 10.06 -6.97 0.57
C GLY A 58 8.72 -6.74 1.27
N LEU A 59 8.38 -5.50 1.62
CA LEU A 59 7.06 -5.17 2.19
C LEU A 59 5.92 -5.51 1.23
N ALA A 60 6.07 -5.21 -0.05
CA ALA A 60 5.07 -5.58 -1.07
C ALA A 60 4.92 -7.11 -1.21
N ALA A 61 6.02 -7.86 -1.11
CA ALA A 61 6.00 -9.32 -1.10
C ALA A 61 5.29 -9.87 0.14
N VAL A 62 5.54 -9.30 1.32
CA VAL A 62 4.82 -9.64 2.57
C VAL A 62 3.33 -9.35 2.44
N ALA A 63 2.96 -8.20 1.88
CA ALA A 63 1.58 -7.82 1.63
C ALA A 63 0.87 -8.84 0.72
N LYS A 64 1.54 -9.28 -0.35
CA LYS A 64 1.03 -10.35 -1.23
C LYS A 64 0.92 -11.70 -0.50
N GLY A 65 1.87 -12.02 0.38
CA GLY A 65 1.80 -13.21 1.23
C GLY A 65 0.61 -13.21 2.19
N LEU A 66 0.33 -12.07 2.84
CA LEU A 66 -0.84 -11.89 3.71
C LEU A 66 -2.15 -12.00 2.93
N TRP A 67 -2.19 -11.43 1.72
CA TRP A 67 -3.34 -11.55 0.82
C TRP A 67 -3.64 -13.03 0.49
N ASN A 68 -2.63 -13.78 0.04
CA ASN A 68 -2.79 -15.19 -0.32
C ASN A 68 -3.26 -16.03 0.88
N LYS A 69 -2.67 -15.84 2.06
CA LYS A 69 -3.11 -16.51 3.29
C LYS A 69 -4.55 -16.13 3.67
N GLY A 70 -4.91 -14.87 3.45
CA GLY A 70 -6.26 -14.35 3.64
C GLY A 70 -7.28 -15.04 2.75
N LEU A 71 -6.99 -15.20 1.46
CA LEU A 71 -7.86 -15.89 0.50
C LEU A 71 -8.08 -17.36 0.88
N VAL A 72 -7.01 -18.09 1.23
CA VAL A 72 -7.14 -19.49 1.70
C VAL A 72 -8.04 -19.57 2.93
N LYS A 73 -7.94 -18.61 3.86
CA LYS A 73 -8.81 -18.56 5.03
C LYS A 73 -10.27 -18.29 4.67
N ILE A 74 -10.52 -17.42 3.69
CA ILE A 74 -11.86 -17.12 3.18
C ILE A 74 -12.50 -18.36 2.56
N GLU A 75 -11.75 -19.15 1.79
CA GLU A 75 -12.23 -20.39 1.17
C GLU A 75 -12.64 -21.44 2.21
N MET A 76 -11.92 -21.52 3.33
CA MET A 76 -12.20 -22.47 4.42
C MET A 76 -13.29 -21.99 5.39
N THR A 77 -13.75 -20.74 5.28
CA THR A 77 -14.79 -20.20 6.16
C THR A 77 -16.15 -20.45 5.51
N GLU A 78 -17.17 -20.84 6.29
CA GLU A 78 -18.54 -20.97 5.76
C GLU A 78 -19.32 -19.66 5.91
N ASP A 79 -19.23 -19.06 7.11
CA ASP A 79 -19.95 -17.85 7.48
C ASP A 79 -19.55 -16.63 6.62
N LEU A 80 -20.57 -15.97 6.08
CA LEU A 80 -20.42 -14.86 5.15
C LEU A 80 -19.88 -13.60 5.85
N GLU A 81 -20.34 -13.32 7.07
CA GLU A 81 -19.90 -12.15 7.83
C GLU A 81 -18.41 -12.24 8.16
N THR A 82 -17.97 -13.41 8.61
CA THR A 82 -16.56 -13.71 8.89
C THR A 82 -15.69 -13.61 7.63
N LYS A 83 -16.18 -14.03 6.46
CA LYS A 83 -15.46 -13.84 5.19
C LYS A 83 -15.23 -12.36 4.89
N PHE A 84 -16.24 -11.52 5.08
CA PHE A 84 -16.12 -10.08 4.86
C PHE A 84 -15.16 -9.43 5.86
N GLU A 85 -15.16 -9.86 7.12
CA GLU A 85 -14.19 -9.37 8.11
C GLU A 85 -12.75 -9.71 7.70
N ILE A 86 -12.50 -10.96 7.28
CA ILE A 86 -11.17 -11.40 6.80
C ILE A 86 -10.78 -10.59 5.56
N LEU A 87 -11.70 -10.43 4.61
CA LEU A 87 -11.48 -9.66 3.38
C LEU A 87 -11.12 -8.20 3.70
N THR A 88 -11.81 -7.57 4.63
CA THR A 88 -11.53 -6.21 5.10
C THR A 88 -10.12 -6.11 5.66
N LYS A 89 -9.80 -7.05 6.58
CA LYS A 89 -8.51 -7.08 7.26
C LYS A 89 -7.35 -7.25 6.28
N ILE A 90 -7.49 -8.10 5.28
CA ILE A 90 -6.41 -8.36 4.31
C ILE A 90 -6.16 -7.14 3.41
N HIS A 91 -7.21 -6.42 2.99
CA HIS A 91 -7.07 -5.17 2.25
C HIS A 91 -6.35 -4.11 3.07
N ILE A 92 -6.77 -3.90 4.33
CA ILE A 92 -6.14 -2.91 5.22
C ILE A 92 -4.66 -3.21 5.42
N TRP A 93 -4.29 -4.48 5.68
CA TRP A 93 -2.89 -4.86 5.82
C TRP A 93 -2.10 -4.63 4.54
N GLN A 94 -2.68 -4.97 3.39
CA GLN A 94 -2.03 -4.77 2.11
C GLN A 94 -1.75 -3.28 1.85
N TRP A 95 -2.74 -2.42 2.08
CA TRP A 95 -2.59 -0.97 1.93
C TRP A 95 -1.59 -0.38 2.91
N LEU A 96 -1.62 -0.81 4.18
CA LEU A 96 -0.71 -0.31 5.20
C LEU A 96 0.75 -0.61 4.84
N LEU A 97 1.05 -1.83 4.40
CA LEU A 97 2.42 -2.21 4.03
C LEU A 97 2.94 -1.45 2.81
N VAL A 98 2.08 -1.26 1.79
CA VAL A 98 2.45 -0.46 0.61
C VAL A 98 2.60 1.01 0.97
N GLN A 99 1.71 1.57 1.80
CA GLN A 99 1.79 2.96 2.28
C GLN A 99 3.10 3.20 3.03
N LEU A 100 3.49 2.28 3.93
CA LEU A 100 4.77 2.37 4.65
C LEU A 100 5.95 2.36 3.67
N GLY A 101 5.93 1.49 2.66
CA GLY A 101 6.95 1.47 1.62
C GLY A 101 7.08 2.79 0.88
N THR A 102 5.95 3.40 0.51
CA THR A 102 5.92 4.71 -0.15
C THR A 102 6.48 5.80 0.76
N LEU A 103 6.08 5.83 2.04
CA LEU A 103 6.59 6.83 2.99
C LEU A 103 8.10 6.74 3.16
N ILE A 104 8.65 5.52 3.27
CA ILE A 104 10.11 5.31 3.35
C ILE A 104 10.81 5.92 2.14
N LEU A 105 10.34 5.62 0.93
CA LEU A 105 10.96 6.13 -0.31
C LEU A 105 10.90 7.66 -0.41
N LEU A 106 9.77 8.26 -0.04
CA LEU A 106 9.61 9.71 -0.04
C LEU A 106 10.49 10.39 1.02
N ILE A 107 10.62 9.80 2.21
CA ILE A 107 11.52 10.31 3.27
C ILE A 107 12.99 10.22 2.85
N PHE A 108 13.41 9.10 2.26
CA PHE A 108 14.78 8.93 1.77
C PHE A 108 15.08 9.87 0.60
N THR A 109 14.09 10.15 -0.25
CA THR A 109 14.22 11.20 -1.29
C THR A 109 14.59 12.54 -0.67
N LEU A 110 13.91 12.96 0.42
CA LEU A 110 14.19 14.23 1.09
C LEU A 110 15.52 14.23 1.85
N THR A 111 15.83 13.12 2.52
CA THR A 111 17.00 13.03 3.41
C THR A 111 18.30 12.95 2.63
N GLU A 112 18.30 12.20 1.52
CA GLU A 112 19.47 12.06 0.65
C GLU A 112 19.45 13.06 -0.53
N SER A 113 18.38 13.86 -0.66
CA SER A 113 18.14 14.75 -1.82
C SER A 113 18.27 14.03 -3.18
N ASN A 114 17.97 12.72 -3.18
CA ASN A 114 18.17 11.85 -4.33
C ASN A 114 16.83 11.35 -4.87
N PHE A 115 16.47 11.81 -6.07
CA PHE A 115 15.24 11.47 -6.77
C PHE A 115 15.24 10.04 -7.33
N TYR A 116 16.34 9.31 -7.21
CA TYR A 116 16.35 7.87 -7.45
C TYR A 116 15.30 7.13 -6.60
N TYR A 117 15.20 7.43 -5.30
CA TYR A 117 14.17 6.84 -4.43
C TYR A 117 12.76 7.31 -4.79
N PHE A 118 12.62 8.55 -5.25
CA PHE A 118 11.36 9.13 -5.69
C PHE A 118 10.74 8.32 -6.83
N MET A 119 11.55 7.88 -7.80
CA MET A 119 11.09 7.04 -8.91
C MET A 119 10.46 5.74 -8.41
N PHE A 120 11.08 5.05 -7.45
CA PHE A 120 10.48 3.88 -6.82
C PHE A 120 9.21 4.24 -6.03
N GLY A 121 9.19 5.41 -5.39
CA GLY A 121 8.02 5.92 -4.69
C GLY A 121 6.82 6.05 -5.62
N LEU A 122 7.03 6.61 -6.82
CA LEU A 122 5.99 6.69 -7.87
C LEU A 122 5.51 5.31 -8.32
N VAL A 123 6.44 4.37 -8.55
CA VAL A 123 6.07 2.99 -8.90
C VAL A 123 5.22 2.35 -7.80
N ASN A 124 5.56 2.58 -6.52
CA ASN A 124 4.82 2.03 -5.40
C ASN A 124 3.44 2.69 -5.22
N ILE A 125 3.30 3.98 -5.53
CA ILE A 125 1.99 4.68 -5.60
C ILE A 125 1.14 4.09 -6.73
N ILE A 126 1.71 3.86 -7.91
CA ILE A 126 1.01 3.20 -9.03
C ILE A 126 0.58 1.80 -8.61
N TYR A 127 1.45 1.03 -7.93
CA TYR A 127 1.08 -0.26 -7.38
C TYR A 127 -0.09 -0.15 -6.40
N PHE A 128 -0.08 0.81 -5.47
CA PHE A 128 -1.19 1.08 -4.56
C PHE A 128 -2.51 1.36 -5.31
N LEU A 129 -2.47 2.07 -6.45
CA LEU A 129 -3.65 2.31 -7.28
C LEU A 129 -4.29 1.00 -7.76
N THR A 130 -3.48 -0.01 -8.09
CA THR A 130 -3.98 -1.34 -8.49
C THR A 130 -4.67 -2.11 -7.35
N LEU A 131 -4.43 -1.73 -6.10
CA LEU A 131 -4.97 -2.37 -4.90
C LEU A 131 -6.34 -1.82 -4.48
N ARG A 132 -7.02 -1.07 -5.37
CA ARG A 132 -8.36 -0.55 -5.13
C ARG A 132 -9.27 -1.66 -4.57
N PRO A 133 -10.05 -1.40 -3.51
CA PRO A 133 -10.96 -2.41 -2.97
C PRO A 133 -11.93 -2.83 -4.07
N LYS A 134 -11.96 -4.13 -4.35
CA LYS A 134 -12.92 -4.71 -5.27
C LYS A 134 -14.16 -5.05 -4.47
N ILE A 135 -15.28 -4.45 -4.84
CA ILE A 135 -16.59 -4.87 -4.32
C ILE A 135 -16.86 -6.22 -4.98
N PHE A 136 -16.59 -7.32 -4.27
CA PHE A 136 -17.04 -8.63 -4.72
C PHE A 136 -18.55 -8.67 -4.50
N SER A 137 -19.33 -8.49 -5.57
CA SER A 137 -20.72 -8.93 -5.55
C SER A 137 -20.69 -10.46 -5.48
N LEU A 138 -20.98 -11.03 -4.30
CA LEU A 138 -21.23 -12.46 -4.16
C LEU A 138 -22.62 -12.84 -4.73
N THR A 139 -23.03 -12.21 -5.83
CA THR A 139 -24.16 -12.65 -6.65
C THR A 139 -23.66 -13.76 -7.57
N GLY A 140 -23.29 -14.88 -6.96
CA GLY A 140 -23.40 -16.17 -7.63
C GLY A 140 -24.75 -16.73 -7.24
N GLU A 141 -25.75 -16.54 -8.10
CA GLU A 141 -26.96 -17.37 -8.24
C GLU A 141 -27.86 -16.74 -9.31
N THR A 142 -27.74 -17.24 -10.54
CA THR A 142 -28.81 -17.97 -11.25
C THR A 142 -28.16 -18.90 -12.27
#